data_AF-A0A822CH81-F1
#
_entry.id   AF-A0A822CH81-F1
#
_cell.length_a   1.000
_cell.length_b   1.000
_cell.length_c   1.000
_cell.angle_alpha   90.00
_cell.angle_beta   90.00
_cell.angle_gamma   90.00
#
_symmetry.space_group_name_H-M   'P 1'
#
loop_
_entity.id
_entity.type
_entity.pdbx_description
1 polymer ?
#
loop_
_entity_poly.entity_id
_entity_poly.type
_entity_poly.pdbx_seq_one_letter_code
_entity_poly.pdbx_strand_id
1 'polypeptide(L)'
;MSLKTGLPIAQVAQGGPGLAFIAYPQALSIMPGGPFWAVIFFFMLLTLGLDSQFAFADVIISGLLDSFKQLRRHKIFVTISYCIVCYLLALPICAPGGIYLFTLMNEYASNLSVFACAFIEFVLIAYIYGFNNFMEDIRMMLGKRPLEPFWFFTWCISGPLVTLIIFFSTVIRFRTPTEGNYEYPAYANALGW
;
A
#
# COMPACT_ATOMS: atom_id res chain seq x y z
N MET A 1 -10.55 -1.57 26.39
CA MET A 1 -9.47 -2.49 26.76
C MET A 1 -8.66 -1.96 27.94
N SER A 2 -8.01 -0.79 27.84
CA SER A 2 -7.21 -0.21 28.93
C SER A 2 -7.97 -0.10 30.28
N LEU A 3 -9.22 0.36 30.27
CA LEU A 3 -10.05 0.45 31.49
C LEU A 3 -10.35 -0.91 32.17
N LYS A 4 -10.45 -2.01 31.40
CA LYS A 4 -10.79 -3.35 31.94
C LYS A 4 -9.58 -4.26 32.18
N THR A 5 -8.47 -4.01 31.48
CA THR A 5 -7.24 -4.82 31.55
C THR A 5 -6.16 -4.15 32.41
N GLY A 6 -6.32 -2.88 32.78
CA GLY A 6 -5.35 -2.12 33.58
C GLY A 6 -4.05 -1.78 32.84
N LEU A 7 -3.95 -2.11 31.55
CA LEU A 7 -2.74 -1.88 30.76
C LEU A 7 -2.68 -0.46 30.18
N PRO A 8 -1.50 0.18 30.14
CA PRO A 8 -1.30 1.48 29.51
C PRO A 8 -1.67 1.44 28.02
N ILE A 9 -2.36 2.47 27.51
CA ILE A 9 -2.80 2.56 26.10
C ILE A 9 -1.63 2.36 25.12
N ALA A 10 -0.43 2.83 25.48
CA ALA A 10 0.78 2.67 24.68
C ALA A 10 1.20 1.20 24.43
N GLN A 11 0.84 0.27 25.31
CA GLN A 11 1.11 -1.17 25.12
C GLN A 11 0.06 -1.86 24.24
N VAL A 12 -1.11 -1.25 24.08
CA VAL A 12 -2.25 -1.81 23.35
C VAL A 12 -2.40 -1.20 21.94
N ALA A 13 -1.80 -0.03 21.71
CA ALA A 13 -1.89 0.76 20.49
C ALA A 13 -0.57 0.76 19.70
N GLN A 14 0.09 -0.39 19.56
CA GLN A 14 1.20 -0.52 18.62
C GLN A 14 0.64 -0.64 17.20
N GLY A 15 1.12 0.20 16.27
CA GLY A 15 0.69 0.19 14.89
C GLY A 15 1.08 -1.11 14.16
N GLY A 16 0.45 -1.37 13.02
CA GLY A 16 0.73 -2.55 12.19
C GLY A 16 -0.21 -3.75 12.45
N PRO A 17 0.11 -4.94 11.91
CA PRO A 17 -0.77 -6.10 11.95
C PRO A 17 -1.07 -6.59 13.38
N GLY A 18 -0.17 -6.37 14.34
CA GLY A 18 -0.37 -6.71 15.75
C GLY A 18 -1.60 -6.03 16.37
N LEU A 19 -1.96 -4.82 15.93
CA LEU A 19 -3.18 -4.15 16.41
C LEU A 19 -4.43 -4.98 16.05
N ALA A 20 -4.58 -5.29 14.77
CA ALA A 20 -5.74 -5.99 14.21
C ALA A 20 -5.82 -7.46 14.64
N PHE A 21 -4.67 -8.15 14.79
CA PHE A 21 -4.64 -9.59 15.06
C PHE A 21 -4.36 -9.97 16.51
N ILE A 22 -3.98 -9.03 17.38
CA ILE A 22 -3.72 -9.29 18.82
C ILE A 22 -4.63 -8.43 19.69
N ALA A 23 -4.53 -7.11 19.57
CA ALA A 23 -5.27 -6.20 20.46
C ALA A 23 -6.79 -6.26 20.24
N TYR A 24 -7.25 -6.25 18.99
CA TYR A 24 -8.69 -6.32 18.68
C TYR A 24 -9.34 -7.65 19.12
N PRO A 25 -8.79 -8.84 18.80
CA PRO A 25 -9.36 -10.10 19.29
C PRO A 25 -9.40 -10.21 20.81
N GLN A 26 -8.37 -9.73 21.51
CA GLN A 26 -8.36 -9.67 22.98
C GLN A 26 -9.44 -8.73 23.54
N ALA A 27 -9.74 -7.63 22.85
CA ALA A 27 -10.84 -6.76 23.25
C ALA A 27 -12.20 -7.42 23.00
N LEU A 28 -12.36 -8.11 21.87
CA LEU A 28 -13.60 -8.79 21.46
C LEU A 28 -13.94 -9.98 22.37
N SER A 29 -12.93 -10.69 22.89
CA SER A 29 -13.15 -11.82 23.80
C SER A 29 -13.75 -11.40 25.15
N ILE A 30 -13.64 -10.12 25.53
CA ILE A 30 -14.18 -9.57 26.78
C ILE A 30 -15.64 -9.10 26.60
N MET A 31 -16.12 -8.99 25.36
CA MET A 31 -17.49 -8.54 25.07
C MET A 31 -18.50 -9.69 25.16
N PRO A 32 -19.72 -9.44 25.68
CA PRO A 32 -20.80 -10.43 25.59
C PRO A 32 -21.12 -10.69 24.10
N GLY A 33 -21.18 -11.96 23.71
CA GLY A 33 -21.34 -12.35 22.29
C GLY A 33 -20.06 -12.20 21.46
N GLY A 34 -18.87 -12.22 22.08
CA GLY A 34 -17.56 -12.10 21.42
C GLY A 34 -17.38 -12.86 20.09
N PRO A 35 -17.82 -14.14 19.96
CA PRO A 35 -17.69 -14.87 18.70
C PRO A 35 -18.41 -14.22 17.51
N PHE A 36 -19.58 -13.62 17.73
CA PHE A 36 -20.34 -12.93 16.67
C PHE A 36 -19.58 -11.70 16.15
N TRP A 37 -19.04 -10.89 17.07
CA TRP A 37 -18.27 -9.71 16.72
C TRP A 37 -16.94 -10.04 16.04
N ALA A 38 -16.28 -11.13 16.44
CA ALA A 38 -15.05 -11.61 15.81
C ALA A 38 -15.28 -11.97 14.33
N VAL A 39 -16.37 -12.69 14.01
CA VAL A 39 -16.69 -13.06 12.62
C VAL A 39 -16.88 -11.82 11.75
N ILE A 40 -17.66 -10.85 12.20
CA ILE A 40 -17.89 -9.60 11.44
C ILE A 40 -16.59 -8.82 11.27
N PHE A 41 -15.76 -8.73 12.32
CA PHE A 41 -14.49 -8.01 12.29
C PHE A 41 -13.50 -8.63 11.30
N PHE A 42 -13.31 -9.96 11.32
CA PHE A 42 -12.42 -10.63 10.37
C PHE A 42 -12.99 -10.64 8.94
N PHE A 43 -14.31 -10.74 8.79
CA PHE A 43 -14.95 -10.60 7.49
C PHE A 43 -14.71 -9.21 6.89
N MET A 44 -14.83 -8.16 7.70
CA MET A 44 -14.48 -6.79 7.30
C MET A 44 -13.02 -6.71 6.85
N LEU A 45 -12.06 -7.20 7.65
CA LEU A 45 -10.63 -7.21 7.28
C LEU A 45 -10.38 -7.97 5.97
N LEU A 46 -11.06 -9.09 5.76
CA LEU A 46 -10.97 -9.87 4.52
C LEU A 46 -11.49 -9.08 3.32
N THR A 47 -12.65 -8.42 3.44
CA THR A 47 -13.19 -7.59 2.35
C THR A 47 -12.31 -6.37 2.02
N LEU A 48 -11.72 -5.73 3.05
CA LEU A 48 -10.78 -4.62 2.86
C LEU A 48 -9.52 -5.05 2.08
N GLY A 49 -8.97 -6.21 2.43
CA GLY A 49 -7.83 -6.78 1.72
C GLY A 49 -8.18 -7.19 0.29
N LEU A 50 -9.33 -7.85 0.09
CA LEU A 50 -9.76 -8.34 -1.22
C LEU A 50 -9.98 -7.21 -2.23
N ASP A 51 -10.67 -6.13 -1.85
CA ASP A 51 -10.95 -5.01 -2.75
C ASP A 51 -9.64 -4.37 -3.27
N SER A 52 -8.70 -4.13 -2.35
CA SER A 52 -7.37 -3.61 -2.69
C SER A 52 -6.61 -4.55 -3.62
N GLN A 53 -6.63 -5.86 -3.36
CA GLN A 53 -5.95 -6.85 -4.21
C GLN A 53 -6.55 -6.93 -5.61
N PHE A 54 -7.88 -6.81 -5.75
CA PHE A 54 -8.51 -6.77 -7.06
C PHE A 54 -8.10 -5.52 -7.85
N ALA A 55 -8.02 -4.35 -7.21
CA ALA A 55 -7.57 -3.13 -7.87
C ALA A 55 -6.12 -3.27 -8.38
N PHE A 56 -5.19 -3.78 -7.56
CA PHE A 56 -3.80 -4.00 -8.00
C PHE A 56 -3.68 -5.03 -9.12
N ALA A 57 -4.37 -6.17 -9.00
CA ALA A 57 -4.36 -7.19 -10.03
C ALA A 57 -4.91 -6.65 -11.36
N ASP A 58 -6.00 -5.88 -11.32
CA ASP A 58 -6.60 -5.30 -12.52
C ASP A 58 -5.67 -4.26 -13.19
N VAL A 59 -4.98 -3.42 -12.42
CA VAL A 59 -3.99 -2.47 -12.96
C VAL A 59 -2.86 -3.20 -13.70
N ILE A 60 -2.30 -4.26 -13.10
CA ILE A 60 -1.20 -5.02 -13.72
C ILE A 60 -1.70 -5.77 -14.96
N ILE A 61 -2.84 -6.46 -14.86
CA ILE A 61 -3.42 -7.22 -15.97
C ILE A 61 -3.79 -6.28 -17.12
N SER A 62 -4.46 -5.17 -16.84
CA SER A 62 -4.85 -4.20 -17.86
C SER A 62 -3.63 -3.56 -18.52
N GLY A 63 -2.60 -3.18 -17.76
CA GLY A 63 -1.34 -2.66 -18.30
C GLY A 63 -0.63 -3.66 -19.22
N LEU A 64 -0.62 -4.96 -18.87
CA LEU A 64 -0.08 -6.02 -19.72
C LEU A 64 -0.88 -6.19 -21.02
N LEU A 65 -2.21 -6.14 -20.94
CA LEU A 65 -3.09 -6.29 -22.11
C LEU A 65 -3.04 -5.10 -23.07
N ASP A 66 -2.78 -3.89 -22.54
CA ASP A 66 -2.62 -2.68 -23.35
C ASP A 66 -1.24 -2.61 -24.01
N SER A 67 -0.19 -3.09 -23.33
CA SER A 67 1.16 -3.22 -23.90
C SER A 67 1.22 -4.31 -24.98
N PHE A 68 0.60 -5.46 -24.74
CA PHE A 68 0.62 -6.62 -25.64
C PHE A 68 -0.77 -6.92 -26.21
N LYS A 69 -1.12 -6.28 -27.32
CA LYS A 69 -2.45 -6.44 -27.98
C LYS A 69 -2.79 -7.90 -28.33
N GLN A 70 -1.79 -8.76 -28.55
CA GLN A 70 -1.98 -10.20 -28.83
C GLN A 70 -2.52 -10.98 -27.61
N LEU A 71 -2.18 -10.56 -26.40
CA LEU A 71 -2.65 -11.17 -25.15
C LEU A 71 -4.12 -10.85 -24.87
N ARG A 72 -4.69 -9.81 -25.49
CA ARG A 72 -6.10 -9.40 -25.32
C ARG A 72 -7.09 -10.52 -25.64
N ARG A 73 -6.78 -11.37 -26.64
CA ARG A 73 -7.62 -12.54 -27.00
C ARG A 73 -7.59 -13.64 -25.94
N HIS A 74 -6.56 -13.68 -25.10
CA HIS A 74 -6.33 -14.72 -24.09
C HIS A 74 -6.36 -14.14 -22.66
N LYS A 75 -7.15 -13.08 -22.41
CA LYS A 75 -7.24 -12.40 -21.10
C LYS A 75 -7.37 -13.38 -19.92
N ILE A 76 -8.24 -14.39 -20.04
CA ILE A 76 -8.47 -15.38 -18.98
C ILE A 76 -7.19 -16.15 -18.65
N PHE A 77 -6.43 -16.58 -19.65
CA PHE A 77 -5.15 -17.28 -19.44
C PHE A 77 -4.11 -16.37 -18.77
N VAL A 78 -4.06 -15.09 -19.17
CA VAL A 78 -3.17 -14.09 -18.54
C VAL A 78 -3.52 -13.93 -17.06
N THR A 79 -4.81 -13.76 -16.73
CA THR A 79 -5.26 -13.63 -15.34
C THR A 79 -4.91 -14.86 -14.50
N ILE A 80 -5.21 -16.08 -15.00
CA ILE A 80 -4.88 -17.32 -14.29
C ILE A 80 -3.36 -17.44 -14.10
N SER A 81 -2.57 -17.13 -15.13
CA SER A 81 -1.10 -17.16 -15.02
C SER A 81 -0.58 -16.18 -13.98
N TYR A 82 -1.13 -14.97 -13.92
CA TYR A 82 -0.79 -13.97 -12.90
C TYR A 82 -1.12 -14.47 -11.50
N CYS A 83 -2.32 -15.02 -11.28
CA CYS A 83 -2.72 -15.59 -10.01
C CYS A 83 -1.78 -16.73 -9.57
N ILE A 84 -1.39 -17.63 -10.48
CA ILE A 84 -0.47 -18.74 -10.18
C ILE A 84 0.91 -18.20 -9.80
N VAL A 85 1.45 -17.24 -10.55
CA VAL A 85 2.76 -16.63 -10.26
C VAL A 85 2.73 -15.94 -8.91
N CYS A 86 1.71 -15.11 -8.62
CA CYS A 86 1.56 -14.45 -7.33
C CYS A 86 1.41 -15.45 -6.18
N TYR A 87 0.65 -16.53 -6.37
CA TYR A 87 0.51 -17.59 -5.37
C TYR A 87 1.85 -18.24 -5.05
N LEU A 88 2.64 -18.61 -6.07
CA LEU A 88 3.96 -19.22 -5.88
C LEU A 88 4.95 -18.27 -5.19
N LEU A 89 4.92 -16.98 -5.54
CA LEU A 89 5.77 -15.96 -4.90
C LEU A 89 5.33 -15.66 -3.46
N ALA A 90 4.07 -15.85 -3.11
CA ALA A 90 3.55 -15.64 -1.76
C ALA A 90 3.82 -16.82 -0.81
N LEU A 91 4.11 -18.02 -1.31
CA LEU A 91 4.35 -19.22 -0.50
C LEU A 91 5.40 -19.04 0.62
N PRO A 92 6.55 -18.39 0.40
CA PRO A 92 7.55 -18.17 1.46
C PRO A 92 7.02 -17.34 2.64
N ILE A 93 6.05 -16.45 2.40
CA ILE A 93 5.43 -15.61 3.42
C ILE A 93 4.47 -16.42 4.32
N CYS A 94 3.98 -17.58 3.84
CA CYS A 94 3.13 -18.47 4.63
C CYS A 94 3.91 -19.44 5.54
N ALA A 95 5.25 -19.48 5.45
CA ALA A 95 6.09 -20.32 6.29
C ALA A 95 6.15 -19.80 7.75
N PRO A 96 6.60 -20.61 8.73
CA PRO A 96 6.68 -20.21 10.16
C PRO A 96 7.52 -18.95 10.44
N GLY A 97 8.47 -18.59 9.56
CA GLY A 97 9.25 -17.35 9.63
C GLY A 97 8.78 -16.25 8.67
N GLY A 98 7.63 -16.42 8.02
CA GLY A 98 7.15 -15.56 6.95
C GLY A 98 6.85 -14.12 7.39
N ILE A 99 6.59 -13.89 8.69
CA ILE A 99 6.43 -12.54 9.25
C ILE A 99 7.67 -11.68 9.07
N TYR A 100 8.87 -12.25 9.18
CA TYR A 100 10.12 -11.53 8.95
C TYR A 100 10.27 -11.10 7.49
N LEU A 101 9.92 -12.00 6.56
CA LEU A 101 9.92 -11.69 5.13
C LEU A 101 8.86 -10.63 4.78
N PHE A 102 7.68 -10.75 5.39
CA PHE A 102 6.58 -9.79 5.23
C PHE A 102 6.99 -8.39 5.68
N THR A 103 7.57 -8.25 6.88
CA THR A 103 8.01 -6.95 7.38
C THR A 103 9.11 -6.37 6.51
N LEU A 104 10.12 -7.18 6.14
CA LEU A 104 11.20 -6.71 5.27
C LEU A 104 10.64 -6.15 3.96
N MET A 105 9.74 -6.89 3.31
CA MET A 105 9.10 -6.46 2.07
C MET A 105 8.24 -5.20 2.27
N ASN A 106 7.46 -5.14 3.36
CA ASN A 106 6.59 -3.99 3.64
C ASN A 106 7.39 -2.70 3.86
N GLU A 107 8.46 -2.76 4.65
CA GLU A 107 9.27 -1.58 4.97
C GLU A 107 10.09 -1.09 3.78
N TYR A 108 10.70 -1.99 3.01
CA TYR A 108 11.53 -1.61 1.86
C TYR A 108 10.70 -1.25 0.62
N ALA A 109 9.70 -2.06 0.25
CA ALA A 109 8.97 -1.88 -1.00
C ALA A 109 7.91 -0.78 -0.93
N SER A 110 7.21 -0.61 0.20
CA SER A 110 6.08 0.31 0.28
C SER A 110 6.48 1.74 0.62
N ASN A 111 7.49 1.93 1.48
CA ASN A 111 7.76 3.25 2.04
C ASN A 111 8.62 4.11 1.11
N LEU A 112 9.74 3.59 0.58
CA LEU A 112 10.66 4.43 -0.19
C LEU A 112 10.25 4.53 -1.67
N SER A 113 9.91 3.40 -2.30
CA SER A 113 9.63 3.33 -3.73
C SER A 113 8.37 4.10 -4.14
N VAL A 114 7.30 4.02 -3.35
CA VAL A 114 6.01 4.67 -3.70
C VAL A 114 6.13 6.19 -3.71
N PHE A 115 6.79 6.79 -2.71
CA PHE A 115 6.96 8.25 -2.68
C PHE A 115 7.92 8.75 -3.78
N ALA A 116 8.94 7.97 -4.13
CA ALA A 116 9.82 8.27 -5.25
C ALA A 116 9.04 8.27 -6.58
N CYS A 117 8.24 7.22 -6.84
CA CYS A 117 7.39 7.14 -8.02
C CYS A 117 6.38 8.30 -8.08
N ALA A 118 5.70 8.60 -6.97
CA ALA A 118 4.73 9.69 -6.92
C ALA A 118 5.37 11.06 -7.22
N PHE A 119 6.58 11.32 -6.69
CA PHE A 119 7.31 12.55 -7.00
C PHE A 119 7.63 12.66 -8.49
N ILE A 120 8.12 11.57 -9.10
CA ILE A 120 8.41 11.52 -10.54
C ILE A 120 7.14 11.75 -11.36
N GLU A 121 6.01 11.15 -10.99
CA GLU A 121 4.71 11.35 -11.65
C GLU A 121 4.26 12.81 -11.61
N PHE A 122 4.39 13.48 -10.45
CA PHE A 122 4.08 14.92 -10.35
C PHE A 122 4.98 15.76 -11.26
N VAL A 123 6.28 15.47 -11.30
CA VAL A 123 7.22 16.19 -12.16
C VAL A 123 6.89 15.97 -13.64
N LEU A 124 6.59 14.73 -14.02
CA LEU A 124 6.22 14.37 -15.39
C LEU A 124 4.96 15.09 -15.85
N ILE A 125 3.90 15.07 -15.05
CA ILE A 125 2.60 15.66 -15.44
C ILE A 125 2.65 17.19 -15.38
N ALA A 126 3.14 17.77 -14.27
CA ALA A 126 3.07 19.21 -14.06
C ALA A 126 4.09 20.00 -14.91
N TYR A 127 5.31 19.49 -15.06
CA TYR A 127 6.42 20.24 -15.68
C TYR A 127 6.81 19.75 -17.07
N ILE A 128 6.85 18.43 -17.31
CA ILE A 128 7.29 17.88 -18.61
C ILE A 128 6.14 17.87 -19.61
N TYR A 129 5.01 17.25 -19.26
CA TYR A 129 3.78 17.29 -20.07
C TYR A 129 3.18 18.69 -20.08
N GLY A 130 3.30 19.41 -18.96
CA GLY A 130 2.91 20.79 -18.81
C GLY A 130 1.47 20.94 -18.31
N PHE A 131 1.31 21.67 -17.21
CA PHE A 131 0.02 21.92 -16.57
C PHE A 131 -1.07 22.43 -17.51
N ASN A 132 -0.73 23.28 -18.48
CA ASN A 132 -1.70 23.83 -19.42
C ASN A 132 -2.27 22.76 -20.37
N ASN A 133 -1.44 21.83 -20.84
CA ASN A 133 -1.90 20.71 -21.67
C ASN A 133 -2.82 19.80 -20.85
N PHE A 134 -2.41 19.47 -19.62
CA PHE A 134 -3.22 18.67 -18.70
C PHE A 134 -4.59 19.28 -18.40
N MET A 135 -4.64 20.61 -18.18
CA MET A 135 -5.90 21.32 -17.94
C MET A 135 -6.80 21.37 -19.17
N GLU A 136 -6.24 21.41 -20.37
CA GLU A 136 -7.02 21.36 -21.62
C GLU A 136 -7.56 19.95 -21.88
N ASP A 137 -6.80 18.89 -21.55
CA ASP A 137 -7.31 17.51 -21.60
C ASP A 137 -8.49 17.31 -20.65
N ILE A 138 -8.38 17.82 -19.41
CA ILE A 138 -9.49 17.78 -18.45
C ILE A 138 -10.70 18.55 -18.98
N ARG A 139 -10.48 19.71 -19.62
CA ARG A 139 -11.55 20.48 -20.26
C ARG A 139 -12.19 19.71 -21.40
N MET A 140 -11.41 18.99 -22.21
CA MET A 140 -11.93 18.15 -23.28
C MET A 140 -12.79 17.00 -22.74
N MET A 141 -12.40 16.38 -21.63
CA MET A 141 -13.15 15.27 -21.02
C MET A 141 -14.42 15.70 -20.29
N LEU A 142 -14.37 16.80 -19.53
CA LEU A 142 -15.48 17.28 -18.69
C LEU A 142 -16.34 18.37 -19.36
N GLY A 143 -15.91 18.90 -20.50
CA GLY A 143 -16.55 20.02 -21.19
C GLY A 143 -16.41 21.38 -20.49
N LYS A 144 -15.76 21.42 -19.32
CA LYS A 144 -15.56 22.64 -18.51
C LYS A 144 -14.14 22.67 -17.96
N ARG A 145 -13.53 23.86 -17.94
CA ARG A 145 -12.20 24.04 -17.38
C ARG A 145 -12.29 24.11 -15.85
N PRO A 146 -11.51 23.30 -15.10
CA PRO A 146 -11.50 23.37 -13.64
C PRO A 146 -10.99 24.72 -13.12
N LEU A 147 -11.17 24.99 -11.82
CA LEU A 147 -10.66 26.20 -11.16
C LEU A 147 -9.13 26.28 -11.25
N GLU A 148 -8.64 27.01 -12.25
CA GLU A 148 -7.23 27.10 -12.63
C GLU A 148 -6.27 27.39 -11.46
N PRO A 149 -6.51 28.36 -10.55
CA PRO A 149 -5.57 28.63 -9.45
C PRO A 149 -5.50 27.52 -8.39
N PHE A 150 -6.63 26.86 -8.08
CA PHE A 150 -6.65 25.77 -7.11
C PHE A 150 -5.90 24.55 -7.63
N TRP A 151 -6.17 24.17 -8.88
CA TRP A 151 -5.53 23.01 -9.50
C TRP A 151 -4.05 23.28 -9.81
N PHE A 152 -3.68 24.51 -10.18
CA PHE A 152 -2.29 24.89 -10.34
C PHE A 152 -1.53 24.77 -9.02
N PHE A 153 -2.07 25.32 -7.93
CA PHE A 153 -1.45 25.19 -6.62
C PHE A 153 -1.31 23.72 -6.21
N THR A 154 -2.35 22.91 -6.47
CA THR A 154 -2.37 21.50 -6.07
C THR A 154 -1.33 20.66 -6.82
N TRP A 155 -1.29 20.76 -8.15
CA TRP A 155 -0.44 19.93 -8.99
C TRP A 155 0.99 20.44 -9.14
N CYS A 156 1.19 21.75 -9.24
CA CYS A 156 2.51 22.33 -9.48
C CYS A 156 3.27 22.66 -8.20
N ILE A 157 2.58 22.89 -7.07
CA ILE A 157 3.24 23.33 -5.84
C ILE A 157 3.04 22.31 -4.72
N SER A 158 1.81 22.09 -4.25
CA SER A 158 1.60 21.29 -3.04
C SER A 158 1.90 19.81 -3.24
N GLY A 159 1.49 19.21 -4.36
CA GLY A 159 1.73 17.80 -4.69
C GLY A 159 3.22 17.42 -4.67
N PRO A 160 4.07 18.04 -5.51
CA PRO A 160 5.50 17.75 -5.52
C PRO A 160 6.18 18.12 -4.20
N LEU A 161 5.77 19.21 -3.54
CA LEU A 161 6.38 19.63 -2.26
C LEU A 161 6.05 18.65 -1.12
N VAL A 162 4.80 18.22 -0.99
CA VAL A 162 4.38 17.26 0.06
C VAL A 162 5.03 15.91 -0.16
N THR A 163 5.01 15.38 -1.40
CA THR A 163 5.67 14.10 -1.72
C THR A 163 7.17 14.16 -1.48
N LEU A 164 7.83 15.27 -1.82
CA LEU A 164 9.25 15.48 -1.56
C LEU A 164 9.57 15.55 -0.06
N ILE A 165 8.77 16.28 0.74
CA ILE A 165 8.95 16.34 2.21
C ILE A 165 8.80 14.95 2.83
N ILE A 166 7.78 14.19 2.42
CA ILE A 166 7.56 12.83 2.92
C ILE A 166 8.71 11.93 2.50
N PHE A 167 9.16 11.99 1.24
CA PHE A 167 10.29 11.21 0.75
C PHE A 167 11.56 11.46 1.59
N PHE A 168 11.95 12.71 1.78
CA PHE A 168 13.12 13.03 2.61
C PHE A 168 12.93 12.64 4.08
N SER A 169 11.73 12.80 4.63
CA SER A 169 11.42 12.37 5.99
C SER A 169 11.55 10.85 6.16
N THR A 170 11.10 10.08 5.17
CA THR A 170 11.24 8.62 5.13
C THR A 170 12.71 8.22 5.01
N VAL A 171 13.50 8.90 4.16
CA VAL A 171 14.94 8.64 4.03
C VAL A 171 15.71 8.96 5.32
N ILE A 172 15.43 10.09 5.98
CA ILE A 172 16.10 10.48 7.23
C ILE A 172 15.72 9.55 8.38
N ARG A 173 14.46 9.12 8.43
CA ARG A 173 13.95 8.19 9.46
C ARG A 173 14.21 6.73 9.12
N PHE A 174 14.82 6.46 7.96
CA PHE A 174 15.13 5.10 7.55
C PHE A 174 16.05 4.47 8.58
N ARG A 175 15.53 3.48 9.29
CA ARG A 175 16.32 2.60 10.15
C ARG A 175 16.19 1.20 9.58
N THR A 176 17.23 0.39 9.76
CA THR A 176 17.16 -1.04 9.46
C THR A 176 15.91 -1.61 10.13
N PRO A 177 15.01 -2.26 9.38
CA PRO A 177 13.81 -2.83 9.98
C PRO A 177 14.23 -3.81 11.07
N THR A 178 13.47 -3.86 12.17
CA THR A 178 13.68 -4.82 13.26
C THR A 178 12.33 -5.39 13.65
N GLU A 179 12.28 -6.70 13.86
CA GLU A 179 11.06 -7.40 14.31
C GLU A 179 11.27 -7.92 15.73
N GLY A 180 10.76 -7.17 16.71
CA GLY A 180 11.01 -7.44 18.13
C GLY A 180 12.50 -7.33 18.48
N ASN A 181 13.10 -8.44 18.89
CA ASN A 181 14.53 -8.53 19.23
C ASN A 181 15.41 -9.06 18.07
N TYR A 182 14.84 -9.27 16.89
CA TYR A 182 15.58 -9.80 15.74
C TYR A 182 16.10 -8.65 14.86
N GLU A 183 17.43 -8.56 14.74
CA GLU A 183 18.10 -7.68 13.79
C GLU A 183 18.33 -8.42 12.47
N TYR A 184 17.95 -7.78 11.37
CA TYR A 184 18.09 -8.39 10.06
C TYR A 184 19.57 -8.43 9.64
N PRO A 185 20.05 -9.56 9.11
CA PRO A 185 21.43 -9.69 8.66
C PRO A 185 21.68 -8.80 7.45
N ALA A 186 22.94 -8.39 7.25
CA ALA A 186 23.32 -7.44 6.19
C ALA A 186 22.89 -7.86 4.78
N TYR A 187 22.86 -9.17 4.48
CA TYR A 187 22.38 -9.67 3.19
C TYR A 187 20.88 -9.42 2.96
N ALA A 188 20.07 -9.46 4.02
CA ALA A 188 18.63 -9.19 3.93
C ALA A 188 18.36 -7.71 3.69
N ASN A 189 19.15 -6.83 4.33
CA ASN A 189 19.10 -5.40 4.07
C ASN A 189 19.57 -5.06 2.66
N ALA A 190 20.58 -5.76 2.14
CA ALA A 190 21.03 -5.61 0.76
C ALA A 190 20.00 -6.12 -0.28
N LEU A 191 19.20 -7.12 0.07
CA LEU A 191 18.08 -7.60 -0.75
C LEU A 191 16.90 -6.62 -0.76
N GLY A 192 16.72 -5.84 0.30
CA GLY A 192 15.64 -4.85 0.41
C GLY A 192 15.91 -3.56 -0.36
N TRP A 193 17.17 -3.13 -0.47
CA TRP A 193 17.59 -1.96 -1.26
C TRP A 193 17.56 -2.22 -2.77
#